data_AF-A0A0F7VM10-F1
#
_entry.id   AF-A0A0F7VM10-F1
#
_cell.length_a   1.000
_cell.length_b   1.000
_cell.length_c   1.000
_cell.angle_alpha   90.00
_cell.angle_beta   90.00
_cell.angle_gamma   90.00
#
_symmetry.space_group_name_H-M   'P 1'
#
loop_
_entity.id
_entity.type
_entity.pdbx_description
1 polymer ?
#
loop_
_entity_poly.entity_id
_entity_poly.type
_entity_poly.pdbx_seq_one_letter_code
_entity_poly.pdbx_strand_id
1 'polypeptide(L)'
;MLTAGDYLSAYVLEWTLHHLDLIAHLPGAPGPPAEGLARSRALLEEIAGAAFPPEFSDEDALLVGTGRRAPGRAEEADLGALAARLPFVLG
;
A
#
# COMPACT_ATOMS: atom_id res chain seq x y z
N MET A 1 21.71 10.93 -5.66
CA MET A 1 21.01 12.13 -6.17
C MET A 1 19.59 11.72 -6.50
N LEU A 2 18.59 12.53 -6.17
CA LEU A 2 17.20 12.27 -6.53
C LEU A 2 17.04 12.51 -8.04
N THR A 3 16.52 11.51 -8.76
CA THR A 3 16.19 11.64 -10.18
C THR A 3 14.76 12.12 -10.38
N ALA A 4 14.43 12.61 -11.58
CA ALA A 4 13.05 12.89 -11.94
C ALA A 4 12.15 11.64 -11.85
N GLY A 5 12.72 10.45 -12.12
CA GLY A 5 12.01 9.18 -12.00
C GLY A 5 11.66 8.84 -10.55
N ASP A 6 12.58 9.10 -9.61
CA ASP A 6 12.33 8.88 -8.19
C ASP A 6 11.22 9.81 -7.68
N TYR A 7 11.27 11.08 -8.10
CA TYR A 7 10.24 12.06 -7.77
C TYR A 7 8.87 11.63 -8.29
N LEU A 8 8.76 11.27 -9.57
CA LEU A 8 7.49 10.81 -10.15
C LEU A 8 6.99 9.51 -9.52
N SER A 9 7.89 8.61 -9.11
CA SER A 9 7.52 7.38 -8.41
C SER A 9 6.88 7.66 -7.05
N ALA A 10 7.39 8.65 -6.31
CA ALA A 10 6.78 9.11 -5.07
C ALA A 10 5.36 9.67 -5.31
N TYR A 11 5.16 10.43 -6.40
CA TYR A 11 3.82 10.90 -6.76
C TYR A 11 2.84 9.79 -7.10
N VAL A 12 3.28 8.74 -7.81
CA VAL A 12 2.41 7.58 -8.07
C VAL A 12 1.95 6.96 -6.76
N LEU A 13 2.86 6.79 -5.78
CA LEU A 13 2.52 6.27 -4.46
C LEU A 13 1.54 7.18 -3.72
N GLU A 14 1.86 8.48 -3.61
CA GLU A 14 1.04 9.47 -2.90
C GLU A 14 -0.37 9.57 -3.48
N TRP A 15 -0.50 9.72 -4.80
CA TRP A 15 -1.81 9.83 -5.45
C TRP A 15 -2.61 8.53 -5.38
N THR A 16 -1.97 7.36 -5.45
CA THR A 16 -2.65 6.08 -5.29
C THR A 16 -3.25 5.95 -3.89
N LEU A 17 -2.45 6.26 -2.86
CA LEU A 17 -2.90 6.21 -1.47
C LEU A 17 -4.00 7.24 -1.18
N HIS A 18 -3.87 8.46 -1.69
CA HIS A 18 -4.90 9.48 -1.52
C HIS A 18 -6.18 9.20 -2.29
N HIS A 19 -6.12 8.52 -3.44
CA HIS A 19 -7.33 8.03 -4.10
C HIS A 19 -8.04 7.00 -3.21
N LEU A 20 -7.32 6.03 -2.63
CA LEU A 20 -7.90 5.08 -1.65
C LEU A 20 -8.58 5.82 -0.47
N ASP A 21 -7.93 6.85 0.06
CA ASP A 21 -8.48 7.68 1.13
C ASP A 21 -9.78 8.40 0.69
N LEU A 22 -9.81 8.95 -0.53
CA LEU A 22 -10.96 9.67 -1.08
C LEU A 22 -12.20 8.78 -1.21
N ILE A 23 -12.01 7.51 -1.58
CA ILE A 23 -13.11 6.58 -1.85
C ILE A 23 -13.52 5.71 -0.66
N ALA A 24 -12.80 5.78 0.47
CA ALA A 24 -12.96 4.88 1.61
C ALA A 24 -14.40 4.81 2.19
N HIS A 25 -15.20 5.86 1.98
CA HIS A 25 -16.59 5.94 2.46
C HIS A 25 -17.61 6.11 1.33
N LEU A 26 -17.22 5.84 0.09
CA LEU A 26 -18.06 5.98 -1.10
C LEU A 26 -18.23 4.62 -1.79
N PRO A 27 -19.14 3.75 -1.30
CA PRO A 27 -19.32 2.42 -1.86
C PRO A 27 -19.68 2.48 -3.35
N GLY A 28 -18.94 1.73 -4.16
CA GLY A 28 -19.12 1.68 -5.62
C GLY A 28 -18.38 2.78 -6.40
N ALA A 29 -17.64 3.67 -5.74
CA ALA A 29 -16.71 4.56 -6.43
C ALA A 29 -15.56 3.76 -7.07
N PRO A 30 -15.08 4.15 -8.26
CA PRO A 30 -13.97 3.48 -8.91
C PRO A 30 -12.68 3.66 -8.10
N GLY A 31 -11.93 2.56 -7.92
CA GLY A 31 -10.61 2.55 -7.29
C GLY A 31 -9.51 3.18 -8.15
N PRO A 32 -8.29 3.29 -7.60
CA PRO A 32 -7.12 3.69 -8.37
C PRO A 32 -6.85 2.71 -9.52
N PRO A 33 -6.15 3.14 -10.58
CA PRO A 33 -5.72 2.23 -11.63
C PRO A 33 -4.87 1.07 -11.08
N ALA A 34 -5.08 -0.15 -11.59
CA ALA A 34 -4.37 -1.35 -11.15
C ALA A 34 -2.84 -1.22 -11.23
N GLU A 35 -2.34 -0.55 -12.27
CA GLU A 35 -0.91 -0.27 -12.46
C GLU A 35 -0.34 0.62 -11.34
N GLY A 36 -1.14 1.59 -10.86
CA GLY A 36 -0.77 2.46 -9.75
C GLY A 36 -0.71 1.71 -8.43
N LEU A 37 -1.68 0.81 -8.18
CA LEU A 37 -1.68 -0.09 -7.02
C LEU A 37 -0.43 -0.98 -7.02
N ALA A 38 -0.17 -1.68 -8.13
CA ALA A 38 0.97 -2.58 -8.27
C ALA A 38 2.32 -1.85 -8.06
N ARG A 39 2.50 -0.68 -8.68
CA ARG A 39 3.73 0.11 -8.49
C ARG A 39 3.88 0.61 -7.06
N SER A 40 2.78 1.04 -6.45
CA SER A 40 2.77 1.52 -5.07
C SER A 40 3.09 0.41 -4.08
N ARG A 41 2.57 -0.81 -4.28
CA ARG A 41 2.96 -1.99 -3.48
C ARG A 41 4.45 -2.25 -3.58
N ALA A 42 5.00 -2.27 -4.79
CA ALA A 42 6.43 -2.51 -4.99
C ALA A 42 7.29 -1.46 -4.25
N LEU A 43 6.89 -0.19 -4.27
CA LEU A 43 7.55 0.88 -3.51
C LEU A 43 7.41 0.68 -1.99
N LEU A 44 6.23 0.32 -1.51
CA LEU A 44 6.00 0.05 -0.09
C LEU A 44 6.88 -1.13 0.39
N GLU A 45 6.97 -2.20 -0.38
CA GLU A 45 7.80 -3.38 -0.07
C GLU A 45 9.29 -3.04 -0.08
N GLU A 46 9.73 -2.16 -0.99
CA GLU A 46 11.10 -1.62 -1.01
C GLU A 46 11.39 -0.80 0.26
N ILE A 47 10.48 0.10 0.65
CA ILE A 47 10.59 0.90 1.88
C ILE A 47 10.56 0.01 3.13
N ALA A 48 9.68 -1.00 3.15
CA ALA A 48 9.59 -1.97 4.22
C ALA A 48 10.78 -2.94 4.24
N GLY A 49 11.58 -3.02 3.19
CA GLY A 49 12.64 -4.03 3.04
C GLY A 49 12.13 -5.47 3.17
N ALA A 50 10.84 -5.69 2.85
CA ALA A 50 10.17 -6.97 2.96
C ALA A 50 8.96 -7.01 2.03
N ALA A 51 8.74 -8.14 1.37
CA ALA A 51 7.55 -8.37 0.55
C ALA A 51 6.33 -8.66 1.45
N PHE A 52 5.16 -8.18 1.03
CA PHE A 52 3.89 -8.63 1.59
C PHE A 52 3.53 -10.00 0.99
N PRO A 53 2.75 -10.84 1.71
CA PRO A 53 2.36 -12.16 1.21
C PRO A 53 1.68 -12.08 -0.17
N PRO A 54 1.93 -13.02 -1.09
CA PRO A 54 1.34 -13.02 -2.43
C PRO A 54 -0.19 -13.16 -2.41
N GLU A 55 -0.77 -13.63 -1.31
CA GLU A 55 -2.21 -13.73 -1.07
C GLU A 55 -2.87 -12.35 -0.90
N PHE A 56 -2.12 -11.32 -0.53
CA PHE A 56 -2.63 -9.96 -0.46
C PHE A 56 -2.80 -9.40 -1.87
N SER A 57 -3.96 -8.78 -2.13
CA SER A 57 -4.10 -7.88 -3.26
C SER A 57 -3.20 -6.65 -3.09
N ASP A 58 -2.87 -5.96 -4.18
CA ASP A 58 -2.08 -4.73 -4.10
C ASP A 58 -2.79 -3.66 -3.27
N GLU A 59 -4.11 -3.60 -3.35
CA GLU A 59 -4.94 -2.72 -2.53
C GLU A 59 -4.85 -3.09 -1.05
N ASP A 60 -4.99 -4.36 -0.69
CA ASP A 60 -4.93 -4.80 0.70
C ASP A 60 -3.54 -4.58 1.31
N ALA A 61 -2.47 -4.84 0.54
CA ALA A 61 -1.10 -4.58 0.97
C ALA A 61 -0.90 -3.10 1.29
N LEU A 62 -1.45 -2.19 0.48
CA LEU A 62 -1.38 -0.75 0.72
C LEU A 62 -2.24 -0.33 1.92
N LEU A 63 -3.49 -0.78 1.99
CA LEU A 63 -4.42 -0.40 3.05
C LEU A 63 -3.94 -0.87 4.43
N VAL A 64 -3.55 -2.14 4.53
CA VAL A 64 -3.04 -2.75 5.78
C VAL A 64 -1.64 -2.25 6.09
N GLY A 65 -0.75 -2.26 5.09
CA GLY A 65 0.64 -1.87 5.25
C GLY A 65 0.83 -0.44 5.73
N THR A 66 -0.07 0.46 5.33
CA THR A 66 -0.03 1.89 5.71
C THR A 66 -1.00 2.25 6.83
N GLY A 67 -1.70 1.27 7.44
CA GLY A 67 -2.58 1.49 8.59
C GLY A 67 -3.92 2.15 8.27
N ARG A 68 -4.29 2.29 7.00
CA ARG A 68 -5.61 2.77 6.55
C ARG A 68 -6.73 1.78 6.88
N ARG A 69 -6.37 0.49 6.97
CA ARG A 69 -7.25 -0.60 7.41
C ARG A 69 -6.49 -1.49 8.38
N ALA A 70 -7.14 -1.96 9.45
CA ALA A 70 -6.57 -3.01 10.28
C ALA A 70 -6.55 -4.36 9.53
N PRO A 71 -5.51 -5.19 9.70
CA PRO A 71 -5.52 -6.54 9.13
C PRO A 71 -6.63 -7.39 9.76
N GLY A 72 -7.23 -8.27 8.97
CA GLY A 72 -8.08 -9.35 9.47
C GLY A 72 -7.26 -10.50 10.05
N ARG A 73 -7.91 -11.47 10.71
CA ARG A 73 -7.19 -12.60 11.36
C ARG A 73 -6.35 -13.46 10.41
N ALA A 74 -6.84 -13.70 9.19
CA ALA A 74 -6.10 -14.49 8.19
C ALA A 74 -4.87 -13.71 7.71
N GLU A 75 -5.07 -12.43 7.37
CA GLU A 75 -4.01 -11.49 7.00
C GLU A 75 -2.95 -11.34 8.10
N GLU A 76 -3.35 -11.25 9.37
CA GLU A 76 -2.42 -11.23 10.52
C GLU A 76 -1.55 -12.48 10.58
N ALA A 77 -2.15 -13.66 10.34
CA ALA A 77 -1.42 -14.92 10.32
C ALA A 77 -0.42 -14.98 9.14
N ASP A 78 -0.84 -14.52 7.95
CA ASP A 78 -0.03 -14.50 6.74
C ASP A 78 1.12 -13.49 6.82
N LEU A 79 0.91 -12.34 7.47
CA LEU A 79 1.92 -11.32 7.70
C LEU A 79 3.05 -11.78 8.62
N GLY A 80 2.75 -12.67 9.59
CA GLY A 80 3.72 -13.18 10.54
C GLY A 80 4.52 -12.07 11.24
N ALA A 81 5.86 -12.09 11.10
CA ALA A 81 6.73 -11.09 11.71
C ALA A 81 6.54 -9.67 11.15
N LEU A 82 6.00 -9.53 9.93
CA LEU A 82 5.73 -8.22 9.32
C LEU A 82 4.62 -7.48 10.08
N ALA A 83 3.66 -8.21 10.66
CA ALA A 83 2.54 -7.62 11.41
C ALA A 83 3.01 -6.72 12.56
N ALA A 84 4.10 -7.10 13.25
CA ALA A 84 4.67 -6.34 14.36
C ALA A 84 5.34 -5.02 13.94
N ARG A 85 5.53 -4.79 12.63
CA ARG A 85 6.18 -3.61 12.06
C ARG A 85 5.19 -2.61 11.47
N LEU A 86 3.91 -2.98 11.40
CA LEU A 86 2.86 -2.14 10.86
C LEU A 86 2.42 -1.07 11.88
N PRO A 87 1.96 0.11 11.42
CA PRO A 87 1.93 0.55 10.03
C PRO A 87 3.24 1.18 9.57
N PHE A 88 3.53 1.07 8.27
CA PHE A 88 4.56 1.87 7.61
C PHE A 88 4.00 3.26 7.30
N VAL A 89 4.31 4.24 8.14
CA VAL A 89 3.87 5.63 7.96
C VAL A 89 4.68 6.29 6.84
N LEU A 90 3.98 6.63 5.76
CA LEU A 90 4.50 7.37 4.62
C LEU A 90 4.00 8.81 4.74
N GLY A 91 4.93 9.77 4.63
CA GLY A 91 4.67 11.20 4.82
C GLY A 91 4.10 11.89 3.60
#